data_AF-A0A2W6SPF7-F1
#
_entry.id   AF-A0A2W6SPF7-F1
#
_cell.length_a   1.000
_cell.length_b   1.000
_cell.length_c   1.000
_cell.angle_alpha   90.00
_cell.angle_beta   90.00
_cell.angle_gamma   90.00
#
_symmetry.space_group_name_H-M   'P 1'
#
loop_
_entity.id
_entity.type
_entity.pdbx_description
1 polymer ?
#
loop_
_entity_poly.entity_id
_entity_poly.type
_entity_poly.pdbx_seq_one_letter_code
_entity_poly.pdbx_strand_id
1 'polypeptide(L)'
;MTKSFRSFSDTARAMNEVRANDSALNIDRDTRETYDGAFIEAHELAKLNIVDTAEKLDMPDPDQAAAAVDLMLRTMFDVFRDTRMEEFAADLAWGFVNSFHMVSKRIEGRADDAAKKLKDMVNEYDPSEIYAVELEDTQLLCQTLDGCSEAMACMRDHAGEVFRSETGRPFNTVRGSRVSSKLTASVIDGKDFLAARAAKRREEHNPTGPVVAFSGGQVWHDHEQLFDRLDQIKRRIPAMVLMTTGMNKGADAVAAAWASSRGTKLVRMDLERRFGHKAAFLRNDRIASFRPVEAIVCEGSGVQSDFARKLRNAGVPLHVFRLADQRPMTPTTTTRRA
;
A
#
# COMPACT_ATOMS: atom_id res chain seq x y z
N MET A 1 35.66 34.55 -12.87
CA MET A 1 34.56 34.90 -13.79
C MET A 1 33.26 34.95 -12.99
N THR A 2 32.69 36.13 -12.81
CA THR A 2 31.44 36.37 -12.08
C THR A 2 30.26 35.87 -12.90
N LYS A 3 29.65 34.73 -12.53
CA LYS A 3 28.39 34.26 -13.12
C LYS A 3 27.28 35.22 -12.67
N SER A 4 26.83 36.08 -13.58
CA SER A 4 25.64 36.92 -13.38
C SER A 4 24.40 36.08 -13.68
N PHE A 5 23.59 35.81 -12.66
CA PHE A 5 22.32 35.10 -12.77
C PHE A 5 21.24 36.05 -13.29
N ARG A 6 20.70 35.79 -14.49
CA ARG A 6 19.72 36.68 -15.14
C ARG A 6 18.28 36.15 -15.08
N SER A 7 18.09 34.91 -14.62
CA SER A 7 16.78 34.25 -14.52
C SER A 7 16.78 33.19 -13.41
N PHE A 8 15.60 32.89 -12.85
CA PHE A 8 15.40 31.78 -11.90
C PHE A 8 15.84 30.42 -12.48
N SER A 9 15.76 30.26 -13.81
CA SER A 9 16.27 29.10 -14.53
C SER A 9 17.80 28.98 -14.50
N ASP A 10 18.53 30.10 -14.48
CA ASP A 10 20.00 30.10 -14.42
C ASP A 10 20.49 29.72 -13.01
N THR A 11 19.77 30.18 -11.99
CA THR A 11 20.02 29.81 -10.58
C THR A 11 19.68 28.33 -10.36
N ALA A 12 18.55 27.85 -10.87
CA ALA A 12 18.16 26.44 -10.80
C ALA A 12 19.15 25.53 -11.54
N ARG A 13 19.65 25.94 -12.71
CA ARG A 13 20.67 25.19 -13.47
C ARG A 13 22.01 25.13 -12.75
N ALA A 14 22.47 26.25 -12.17
CA ALA A 14 23.71 26.26 -11.39
C ALA A 14 23.59 25.49 -10.07
N MET A 15 22.42 25.53 -9.41
CA MET A 15 22.13 24.69 -8.25
C MET A 15 22.05 23.21 -8.62
N ASN A 16 21.50 22.86 -9.78
CA ASN A 16 21.50 21.48 -10.29
C ASN A 16 22.91 21.00 -10.68
N GLU A 17 23.76 21.85 -11.26
CA GLU A 17 25.17 21.50 -11.55
C GLU A 17 26.00 21.29 -10.27
N VAL A 18 25.78 22.10 -9.24
CA VAL A 18 26.42 21.93 -7.92
C VAL A 18 25.89 20.69 -7.21
N ARG A 19 24.56 20.45 -7.25
CA ARG A 19 23.92 19.27 -6.66
C ARG A 19 24.24 17.97 -7.38
N ALA A 20 24.44 17.98 -8.70
CA ALA A 20 24.88 16.79 -9.42
C ALA A 20 26.31 16.38 -9.01
N ASN A 21 27.19 17.35 -8.76
CA ASN A 21 28.52 17.10 -8.22
C ASN A 21 28.48 16.66 -6.75
N ASP A 22 27.60 17.23 -5.92
CA ASP A 22 27.42 16.81 -4.52
C ASP A 22 26.70 15.46 -4.40
N SER A 23 25.73 15.13 -5.25
CA SER A 23 24.97 13.87 -5.18
C SER A 23 25.84 12.68 -5.60
N ALA A 24 26.66 12.82 -6.64
CA ALA A 24 27.67 11.82 -7.00
C ALA A 24 28.73 11.59 -5.91
N LEU A 25 28.95 12.57 -5.02
CA LEU A 25 29.89 12.48 -3.89
C LEU A 25 29.22 12.08 -2.55
N ASN A 26 27.89 12.01 -2.48
CA ASN A 26 27.13 11.77 -1.24
C ASN A 26 26.27 10.48 -1.27
N ILE A 27 26.48 9.58 -2.24
CA ILE A 27 25.87 8.25 -2.19
C ILE A 27 26.56 7.47 -1.07
N ASP A 28 25.77 6.98 -0.12
CA ASP A 28 26.33 6.21 0.99
C ASP A 28 26.92 4.89 0.50
N ARG A 29 27.87 4.35 1.26
CA ARG A 29 28.60 3.14 0.87
C ARG A 29 27.67 1.94 0.68
N ASP A 30 26.63 1.80 1.51
CA ASP A 30 25.76 0.64 1.46
C ASP A 30 24.90 0.68 0.17
N THR A 31 24.45 1.88 -0.24
CA THR A 31 23.80 2.08 -1.55
C THR A 31 24.75 1.80 -2.72
N ARG A 32 26.03 2.17 -2.61
CA ARG A 32 27.00 1.87 -3.67
C ARG A 32 27.24 0.36 -3.83
N GLU A 33 27.39 -0.36 -2.72
CA GLU A 33 27.55 -1.81 -2.71
C GLU A 33 26.34 -2.54 -3.31
N THR A 34 25.10 -2.06 -3.08
CA THR A 34 23.92 -2.67 -3.71
C THR A 34 23.87 -2.44 -5.21
N TYR A 35 24.26 -1.26 -5.68
CA TYR A 35 24.33 -0.96 -7.12
C TYR A 35 25.45 -1.74 -7.81
N ASP A 36 26.64 -1.84 -7.21
CA ASP A 36 27.75 -2.64 -7.75
C ASP A 36 27.35 -4.12 -7.92
N GLY A 37 26.52 -4.66 -7.03
CA GLY A 37 26.00 -6.01 -7.12
C GLY A 37 24.88 -6.20 -8.15
N ALA A 38 24.00 -5.20 -8.30
CA ALA A 38 22.81 -5.31 -9.15
C ALA A 38 23.05 -4.96 -10.62
N PHE A 39 24.13 -4.24 -10.94
CA PHE A 39 24.47 -3.79 -12.30
C PHE A 39 25.54 -4.68 -12.96
N ILE A 40 25.70 -5.92 -12.49
CA ILE A 40 26.66 -6.87 -13.04
C ILE A 40 26.17 -7.42 -14.38
N GLU A 41 27.04 -7.39 -15.38
CA GLU A 41 26.82 -8.05 -16.66
C GLU A 41 27.13 -9.53 -16.55
N ALA A 42 26.10 -10.38 -16.67
CA ALA A 42 26.28 -11.83 -16.67
C ALA A 42 26.92 -12.34 -17.98
N HIS A 43 26.81 -11.58 -19.08
CA HIS A 43 27.27 -11.96 -20.40
C HIS A 43 27.64 -10.72 -21.24
N GLU A 44 28.60 -10.84 -22.19
CA GLU A 44 29.08 -9.72 -23.02
C GLU A 44 28.03 -9.20 -24.02
N LEU A 45 27.15 -10.09 -24.47
CA LEU A 45 26.02 -9.76 -25.33
C LEU A 45 24.74 -9.71 -24.50
N ALA A 46 23.83 -8.82 -24.90
CA ALA A 46 22.50 -8.69 -24.35
C ALA A 46 21.47 -9.06 -25.43
N LYS A 47 20.47 -9.85 -25.05
CA LYS A 47 19.30 -10.14 -25.90
C LYS A 47 18.04 -9.70 -25.17
N LEU A 48 17.32 -8.75 -25.74
CA LEU A 48 16.15 -8.14 -25.08
C LEU A 48 14.82 -8.78 -25.48
N ASN A 49 14.74 -9.43 -26.63
CA ASN A 49 13.55 -10.15 -27.06
C ASN A 49 13.91 -11.31 -27.98
N ILE A 50 12.90 -12.11 -28.32
CA ILE A 50 13.08 -13.35 -29.09
C ILE A 50 13.45 -13.08 -30.55
N VAL A 51 13.01 -11.94 -31.10
CA VAL A 51 13.10 -11.63 -32.53
C VAL A 51 14.45 -10.99 -32.88
N ASP A 52 14.89 -10.05 -32.06
CA ASP A 52 16.09 -9.26 -32.33
C ASP A 52 17.36 -10.07 -32.03
N THR A 53 18.42 -9.76 -32.78
CA THR A 53 19.74 -10.35 -32.59
C THR A 53 20.37 -9.87 -31.28
N ALA A 54 21.23 -10.69 -30.70
CA ALA A 54 21.99 -10.26 -29.52
C ALA A 54 22.98 -9.14 -29.91
N GLU A 55 23.06 -8.12 -29.07
CA GLU A 55 23.90 -6.93 -29.28
C GLU A 55 24.80 -6.70 -28.08
N LYS A 56 25.94 -6.04 -28.30
CA LYS A 56 26.82 -5.61 -27.21
C LYS A 56 26.25 -4.34 -26.58
N LEU A 57 25.48 -4.52 -25.51
CA LEU A 57 24.83 -3.44 -24.77
C LEU A 57 25.23 -3.54 -23.30
N ASP A 58 25.94 -2.52 -22.85
CA ASP A 58 26.44 -2.46 -21.48
C ASP A 58 25.35 -1.98 -20.52
N MET A 59 25.47 -2.38 -19.25
CA MET A 59 24.66 -1.83 -18.18
C MET A 59 24.99 -0.33 -17.96
N PRO A 60 24.04 0.48 -17.49
CA PRO A 60 24.36 1.84 -17.06
C PRO A 60 25.43 1.83 -15.96
N ASP A 61 26.28 2.85 -15.94
CA ASP A 61 27.24 3.02 -14.86
C ASP A 61 26.51 3.08 -13.50
N PRO A 62 26.87 2.22 -12.51
CA PRO A 62 26.11 2.08 -11.27
C PRO A 62 26.07 3.37 -10.45
N ASP A 63 27.20 4.09 -10.38
CA ASP A 63 27.31 5.34 -9.64
C ASP A 63 26.45 6.44 -10.31
N GLN A 64 26.48 6.54 -11.64
CA GLN A 64 25.65 7.48 -12.38
C GLN A 64 24.16 7.16 -12.24
N ALA A 65 23.78 5.87 -12.28
CA ALA A 65 22.41 5.44 -12.10
C ALA A 65 21.89 5.79 -10.69
N ALA A 66 22.71 5.56 -9.66
CA ALA A 66 22.37 5.94 -8.29
C ALA A 66 22.27 7.46 -8.12
N ALA A 67 23.23 8.22 -8.64
CA ALA A 67 23.23 9.68 -8.59
C ALA A 67 22.01 10.29 -9.31
N ALA A 68 21.61 9.71 -10.45
CA ALA A 68 20.47 10.15 -11.22
C ALA A 68 19.15 9.95 -10.46
N VAL A 69 18.96 8.79 -9.83
CA VAL A 69 17.76 8.50 -9.02
C VAL A 69 17.63 9.50 -7.87
N ASP A 70 18.71 9.72 -7.13
CA ASP A 70 18.74 10.65 -6.00
C ASP A 70 18.43 12.09 -6.47
N LEU A 71 19.13 12.55 -7.51
CA LEU A 71 18.98 13.90 -8.05
C LEU A 71 17.55 14.14 -8.55
N MET A 72 16.97 13.21 -9.31
CA MET A 72 15.63 13.36 -9.86
C MET A 72 14.58 13.49 -8.75
N LEU A 73 14.64 12.63 -7.73
CA LEU A 73 13.62 12.61 -6.69
C LEU A 73 13.77 13.78 -5.72
N ARG A 74 14.99 14.15 -5.32
CA ARG A 74 15.22 15.32 -4.46
C ARG A 74 14.87 16.63 -5.16
N THR A 75 15.26 16.78 -6.42
CA THR A 75 14.91 17.97 -7.21
C THR A 75 13.41 18.14 -7.31
N MET A 76 12.66 17.03 -7.41
CA MET A 76 11.19 17.08 -7.37
C MET A 76 10.69 17.69 -6.06
N PHE A 77 11.16 17.23 -4.90
CA PHE A 77 10.77 17.82 -3.61
C PHE A 77 11.20 19.28 -3.47
N ASP A 78 12.42 19.61 -3.89
CA ASP A 78 12.97 20.97 -3.79
C ASP A 78 12.14 22.02 -4.53
N VAL A 79 11.63 21.69 -5.73
CA VAL A 79 10.83 22.63 -6.53
C VAL A 79 9.48 22.95 -5.87
N PHE A 80 8.92 22.01 -5.11
CA PHE A 80 7.64 22.19 -4.44
C PHE A 80 7.75 22.71 -3.01
N ARG A 81 8.92 22.62 -2.39
CA ARG A 81 9.17 23.04 -0.99
C ARG A 81 8.87 24.52 -0.77
N ASP A 82 8.26 24.84 0.38
CA ASP A 82 7.86 26.19 0.79
C ASP A 82 6.85 26.85 -0.16
N THR A 83 6.16 26.05 -0.97
CA THR A 83 5.09 26.51 -1.85
C THR A 83 3.76 25.89 -1.45
N ARG A 84 2.66 26.49 -1.92
CA ARG A 84 1.31 25.91 -1.77
C ARG A 84 1.15 24.53 -2.43
N MET A 85 2.12 24.07 -3.21
CA MET A 85 2.10 22.82 -3.94
C MET A 85 2.88 21.70 -3.24
N GLU A 86 3.52 21.98 -2.10
CA GLU A 86 4.31 21.02 -1.32
C GLU A 86 3.52 19.75 -0.96
N GLU A 87 2.23 19.90 -0.65
CA GLU A 87 1.33 18.79 -0.31
C GLU A 87 1.22 17.73 -1.44
N PHE A 88 1.51 18.11 -2.69
CA PHE A 88 1.43 17.21 -3.85
C PHE A 88 2.76 16.55 -4.21
N ALA A 89 3.89 17.00 -3.64
CA ALA A 89 5.22 16.48 -3.96
C ALA A 89 5.33 14.98 -3.62
N ALA A 90 4.77 14.57 -2.49
CA ALA A 90 4.77 13.17 -2.06
C ALA A 90 4.00 12.26 -3.03
N ASP A 91 2.90 12.72 -3.62
CA ASP A 91 2.13 11.94 -4.58
C ASP A 91 2.90 11.75 -5.91
N LEU A 92 3.61 12.79 -6.36
CA LEU A 92 4.44 12.73 -7.57
C LEU A 92 5.66 11.83 -7.34
N ALA A 93 6.34 11.99 -6.20
CA ALA A 93 7.48 11.18 -5.81
C ALA A 93 7.09 9.70 -5.66
N TRP A 94 5.91 9.42 -5.10
CA TRP A 94 5.37 8.05 -5.05
C TRP A 94 5.20 7.46 -6.45
N GLY A 95 4.65 8.25 -7.38
CA GLY A 95 4.50 7.84 -8.79
C GLY A 95 5.84 7.53 -9.45
N PHE A 96 6.89 8.30 -9.12
CA PHE A 96 8.25 8.08 -9.60
C PHE A 96 8.82 6.74 -9.09
N VAL A 97 8.80 6.48 -7.78
CA VAL A 97 9.27 5.20 -7.23
C VAL A 97 8.45 4.02 -7.78
N ASN A 98 7.13 4.19 -7.90
CA ASN A 98 6.24 3.17 -8.44
C ASN A 98 6.53 2.87 -9.93
N SER A 99 7.08 3.80 -10.69
CA SER A 99 7.43 3.56 -12.09
C SER A 99 8.52 2.49 -12.22
N PHE A 100 9.58 2.56 -11.41
CA PHE A 100 10.61 1.52 -11.34
C PHE A 100 10.02 0.17 -10.93
N HIS A 101 9.14 0.17 -9.92
CA HIS A 101 8.45 -1.04 -9.50
C HIS A 101 7.66 -1.72 -10.63
N MET A 102 6.87 -0.95 -11.38
CA MET A 102 6.05 -1.49 -12.47
C MET A 102 6.89 -1.97 -13.65
N VAL A 103 8.00 -1.30 -13.96
CA VAL A 103 8.92 -1.71 -15.02
C VAL A 103 9.67 -2.97 -14.63
N SER A 104 10.24 -3.03 -13.42
CA SER A 104 10.88 -4.23 -12.87
C SER A 104 9.93 -5.43 -12.96
N LYS A 105 8.68 -5.33 -12.47
CA LYS A 105 7.68 -6.41 -12.57
C LYS A 105 7.37 -6.86 -13.99
N ARG A 106 7.40 -5.95 -14.97
CA ARG A 106 7.18 -6.29 -16.38
C ARG A 106 8.38 -7.06 -16.96
N ILE A 107 9.60 -6.69 -16.56
CA ILE A 107 10.82 -7.39 -16.98
C ILE A 107 10.86 -8.77 -16.33
N GLU A 108 10.59 -8.88 -15.02
CA GLU A 108 10.46 -10.17 -14.31
C GLU A 108 9.50 -11.12 -15.03
N GLY A 109 8.30 -10.65 -15.40
CA GLY A 109 7.33 -11.49 -16.10
C GLY A 109 7.84 -12.01 -17.45
N ARG A 110 8.65 -11.20 -18.17
CA ARG A 110 9.29 -11.64 -19.42
C ARG A 110 10.43 -12.63 -19.17
N ALA A 111 11.19 -12.43 -18.10
CA ALA A 111 12.23 -13.37 -17.68
C ALA A 111 11.62 -14.71 -17.28
N ASP A 112 10.52 -14.72 -16.52
CA ASP A 112 9.76 -15.92 -16.15
C ASP A 112 9.26 -16.69 -17.39
N ASP A 113 8.73 -15.98 -18.39
CA ASP A 113 8.30 -16.58 -19.66
C ASP A 113 9.48 -17.20 -20.43
N ALA A 114 10.63 -16.51 -20.48
CA ALA A 114 11.86 -17.02 -21.10
C ALA A 114 12.43 -18.23 -20.35
N ALA A 115 12.45 -18.19 -19.02
CA ALA A 115 12.91 -19.29 -18.15
C ALA A 115 12.01 -20.53 -18.30
N LYS A 116 10.70 -20.32 -18.42
CA LYS A 116 9.75 -21.41 -18.72
C LYS A 116 10.05 -22.04 -20.08
N LYS A 117 10.24 -21.24 -21.12
CA LYS A 117 10.63 -21.74 -22.45
C LYS A 117 11.94 -22.53 -22.38
N LEU A 118 12.96 -21.98 -21.71
CA LEU A 118 14.26 -22.63 -21.54
C LEU A 118 14.12 -23.99 -20.85
N LYS A 119 13.30 -24.07 -19.80
CA LYS A 119 13.00 -25.32 -19.10
C LYS A 119 12.31 -26.34 -20.00
N ASP A 120 11.31 -25.92 -20.77
CA ASP A 120 10.58 -26.80 -21.68
C ASP A 120 11.53 -27.35 -22.76
N MET A 121 12.38 -26.49 -23.32
CA MET A 121 13.44 -26.91 -24.24
C MET A 121 14.33 -27.97 -23.60
N VAL A 122 14.95 -27.71 -22.45
CA VAL A 122 15.86 -28.65 -21.77
C VAL A 122 15.23 -30.05 -21.55
N ASN A 123 13.92 -30.12 -21.31
CA ASN A 123 13.23 -31.40 -21.14
C ASN A 123 13.00 -32.17 -22.45
N GLU A 124 12.86 -31.46 -23.57
CA GLU A 124 12.53 -32.02 -24.90
C GLU A 124 13.75 -32.24 -25.80
N TYR A 125 14.97 -32.08 -25.26
CA TYR A 125 16.28 -32.15 -25.94
C TYR A 125 16.30 -32.71 -27.38
N ASP A 126 16.67 -31.86 -28.34
CA ASP A 126 16.86 -32.19 -29.76
C ASP A 126 18.33 -31.90 -30.16
N PRO A 127 19.07 -32.86 -30.75
CA PRO A 127 20.46 -32.66 -31.17
C PRO A 127 20.64 -31.85 -32.46
N SER A 128 19.68 -31.02 -32.87
CA SER A 128 19.79 -30.17 -34.06
C SER A 128 20.56 -28.87 -33.79
N GLU A 129 21.33 -28.39 -34.77
CA GLU A 129 22.06 -27.11 -34.65
C GLU A 129 21.13 -25.92 -34.44
N ILE A 130 19.96 -25.93 -35.07
CA ILE A 130 18.94 -24.89 -34.92
C ILE A 130 18.44 -24.85 -33.47
N TYR A 131 18.18 -26.01 -32.88
CA TYR A 131 17.76 -26.11 -31.49
C TYR A 131 18.85 -25.64 -30.53
N ALA A 132 20.12 -25.98 -30.79
CA ALA A 132 21.25 -25.52 -29.96
C ALA A 132 21.36 -23.99 -29.95
N VAL A 133 21.24 -23.35 -31.12
CA VAL A 133 21.24 -21.88 -31.23
C VAL A 133 20.04 -21.26 -30.50
N GLU A 134 18.85 -21.83 -30.66
CA GLU A 134 17.65 -21.32 -29.98
C GLU A 134 17.75 -21.46 -28.45
N LEU A 135 18.41 -22.52 -27.97
CA LEU A 135 18.63 -22.76 -26.55
C LEU A 135 19.59 -21.71 -25.97
N GLU A 136 20.71 -21.46 -26.65
CA GLU A 136 21.67 -20.41 -26.28
C GLU A 136 21.02 -19.02 -26.29
N ASP A 137 20.25 -18.69 -27.34
CA ASP A 137 19.52 -17.42 -27.45
C ASP A 137 18.49 -17.25 -26.33
N THR A 138 17.75 -18.31 -25.99
CA THR A 138 16.74 -18.27 -24.93
C THR A 138 17.41 -18.15 -23.55
N GLN A 139 18.54 -18.81 -23.34
CA GLN A 139 19.35 -18.68 -22.13
C GLN A 139 19.89 -17.25 -21.98
N LEU A 140 20.44 -16.69 -23.06
CA LEU A 140 20.97 -15.33 -23.08
C LEU A 140 19.88 -14.29 -22.78
N LEU A 141 18.70 -14.46 -23.39
CA LEU A 141 17.52 -13.63 -23.13
C LEU A 141 17.12 -13.68 -21.65
N CYS A 142 17.09 -14.87 -21.04
CA CYS A 142 16.77 -15.02 -19.62
C CYS A 142 17.75 -14.25 -18.74
N GLN A 143 19.05 -14.49 -18.93
CA GLN A 143 20.13 -13.85 -18.16
C GLN A 143 20.10 -12.31 -18.31
N THR A 144 19.88 -11.83 -19.54
CA THR A 144 19.77 -10.39 -19.82
C THR A 144 18.60 -9.75 -19.06
N LEU A 145 17.43 -10.39 -19.11
CA LEU A 145 16.23 -9.86 -18.47
C LEU A 145 16.30 -9.94 -16.95
N ASP A 146 16.91 -10.99 -16.39
CA ASP A 146 17.13 -11.12 -14.95
C ASP A 146 18.03 -9.99 -14.43
N GLY A 147 19.17 -9.74 -15.08
CA GLY A 147 20.07 -8.64 -14.71
C GLY A 147 19.40 -7.26 -14.84
N CYS A 148 18.66 -7.03 -15.92
CA CYS A 148 17.88 -5.80 -16.11
C CYS A 148 16.82 -5.61 -15.01
N SER A 149 16.17 -6.70 -14.59
CA SER A 149 15.15 -6.69 -13.54
C SER A 149 15.75 -6.37 -12.18
N GLU A 150 16.90 -6.98 -11.86
CA GLU A 150 17.65 -6.78 -10.62
C GLU A 150 18.13 -5.33 -10.49
N ALA A 151 18.73 -4.77 -11.54
CA ALA A 151 19.13 -3.36 -11.57
C ALA A 151 17.94 -2.41 -11.38
N MET A 152 16.81 -2.69 -12.05
CA MET A 152 15.57 -1.90 -11.87
C MET A 152 15.00 -2.01 -10.45
N ALA A 153 15.10 -3.18 -9.81
CA ALA A 153 14.71 -3.37 -8.42
C ALA A 153 15.63 -2.62 -7.46
N CYS A 154 16.93 -2.60 -7.72
CA CYS A 154 17.90 -1.81 -6.96
C CYS A 154 17.59 -0.31 -7.03
N MET A 155 17.35 0.21 -8.24
CA MET A 155 16.95 1.61 -8.44
C MET A 155 15.64 1.96 -7.72
N ARG A 156 14.65 1.05 -7.74
CA ARG A 156 13.39 1.22 -7.00
C ARG A 156 13.65 1.33 -5.50
N ASP A 157 14.48 0.45 -4.93
CA ASP A 157 14.70 0.38 -3.49
C ASP A 157 15.46 1.62 -3.00
N HIS A 158 16.46 2.08 -3.77
CA HIS A 158 17.14 3.35 -3.51
C HIS A 158 16.19 4.56 -3.65
N ALA A 159 15.37 4.62 -4.69
CA ALA A 159 14.35 5.66 -4.82
C ALA A 159 13.34 5.64 -3.65
N GLY A 160 12.99 4.45 -3.16
CA GLY A 160 12.16 4.26 -1.98
C GLY A 160 12.80 4.77 -0.68
N GLU A 161 14.12 4.68 -0.57
CA GLU A 161 14.90 5.24 0.53
C GLU A 161 14.90 6.77 0.51
N VAL A 162 15.18 7.38 -0.65
CA VAL A 162 15.11 8.84 -0.83
C VAL A 162 13.69 9.36 -0.58
N PHE A 163 12.67 8.62 -1.02
CA PHE A 163 11.28 8.94 -0.69
C PHE A 163 11.02 8.89 0.82
N ARG A 164 11.57 7.89 1.53
CA ARG A 164 11.43 7.75 2.98
C ARG A 164 12.12 8.88 3.73
N SER A 165 13.29 9.32 3.28
CA SER A 165 14.02 10.43 3.91
C SER A 165 13.28 11.76 3.76
N GLU A 166 12.68 12.04 2.59
CA GLU A 166 11.96 13.30 2.34
C GLU A 166 10.56 13.33 2.96
N THR A 167 9.84 12.20 3.00
CA THR A 167 8.44 12.15 3.47
C THR A 167 8.26 11.62 4.89
N GLY A 168 9.29 11.00 5.46
CA GLY A 168 9.23 10.29 6.74
C GLY A 168 8.39 9.00 6.70
N ARG A 169 7.93 8.56 5.52
CA ARG A 169 7.07 7.38 5.35
C ARG A 169 7.73 6.38 4.40
N PRO A 170 7.70 5.07 4.71
CA PRO A 170 8.22 4.07 3.78
C PRO A 170 7.39 4.03 2.50
N PHE A 171 8.05 3.78 1.37
CA PHE A 171 7.36 3.50 0.11
C PHE A 171 6.51 2.23 0.22
N ASN A 172 5.34 2.24 -0.41
CA ASN A 172 4.47 1.07 -0.55
C ASN A 172 3.81 1.11 -1.93
N THR A 173 3.72 -0.03 -2.60
CA THR A 173 3.17 -0.19 -3.96
C THR A 173 1.66 0.01 -4.02
N VAL A 174 0.97 -0.13 -2.88
CA VAL A 174 -0.45 0.23 -2.76
C VAL A 174 -0.53 1.66 -2.28
N ARG A 175 -1.20 2.52 -3.07
CA ARG A 175 -1.54 3.88 -2.64
C ARG A 175 -2.56 3.79 -1.49
N GLY A 176 -2.05 3.77 -0.27
CA GLY A 176 -2.84 3.59 0.95
C GLY A 176 -2.08 2.77 1.98
N SER A 177 -1.71 3.43 3.07
CA SER A 177 -1.22 2.91 4.36
C SER A 177 -1.18 1.39 4.50
N ARG A 178 0.02 0.87 4.79
CA ARG A 178 0.22 0.01 5.97
C ARG A 178 1.69 -0.07 6.32
N VAL A 179 2.02 0.62 7.41
CA VAL A 179 3.23 0.44 8.22
C VAL A 179 2.99 -0.74 9.16
N SER A 180 3.92 -1.69 9.19
CA SER A 180 4.26 -2.63 10.30
C SER A 180 4.84 -3.90 9.67
N SER A 181 6.16 -4.03 9.50
CA SER A 181 7.19 -4.31 10.52
C SER A 181 7.53 -5.81 10.63
N LYS A 182 8.72 -6.12 10.10
CA LYS A 182 9.73 -7.09 10.57
C LYS A 182 9.43 -8.60 10.60
N LEU A 183 10.29 -9.25 9.81
CA LEU A 183 11.06 -10.46 10.11
C LEU A 183 10.38 -11.84 9.95
N THR A 184 10.91 -12.52 8.92
CA THR A 184 11.30 -13.94 8.95
C THR A 184 10.19 -14.96 8.67
N ALA A 185 10.10 -15.39 7.40
CA ALA A 185 10.17 -16.80 6.98
C ALA A 185 9.74 -16.92 5.50
N SER A 186 10.59 -16.43 4.60
CA SER A 186 10.44 -16.46 3.13
C SER A 186 10.45 -17.87 2.51
N VAL A 187 9.99 -18.90 3.22
CA VAL A 187 10.01 -20.31 2.78
C VAL A 187 8.64 -20.99 2.94
N ILE A 188 7.66 -20.36 3.60
CA ILE A 188 6.30 -20.93 3.77
C ILE A 188 5.25 -20.25 2.85
N ASP A 189 5.62 -19.16 2.18
CA ASP A 189 4.68 -18.17 1.63
C ASP A 189 3.96 -18.59 0.33
N GLY A 190 4.48 -19.51 -0.48
CA GLY A 190 3.83 -19.84 -1.76
C GLY A 190 2.45 -20.51 -1.63
N LYS A 191 2.32 -21.46 -0.69
CA LYS A 191 1.05 -22.19 -0.46
C LYS A 191 0.11 -21.43 0.48
N ASP A 192 0.67 -20.76 1.48
CA ASP A 192 -0.14 -19.93 2.39
C ASP A 192 -0.61 -18.65 1.72
N PHE A 193 0.08 -18.07 0.74
CA PHE A 193 -0.41 -16.91 -0.02
C PHE A 193 -1.69 -17.21 -0.78
N LEU A 194 -1.78 -18.37 -1.45
CA LEU A 194 -2.99 -18.79 -2.15
C LEU A 194 -4.11 -19.17 -1.17
N ALA A 195 -3.79 -19.84 -0.06
CA ALA A 195 -4.75 -20.19 0.98
C ALA A 195 -5.25 -18.96 1.75
N ALA A 196 -4.38 -17.99 2.05
CA ALA A 196 -4.67 -16.73 2.71
C ALA A 196 -5.38 -15.74 1.78
N ARG A 197 -5.14 -15.77 0.46
CA ARG A 197 -5.91 -14.99 -0.51
C ARG A 197 -7.33 -15.55 -0.68
N ALA A 198 -7.48 -16.87 -0.68
CA ALA A 198 -8.79 -17.53 -0.64
C ALA A 198 -9.49 -17.35 0.72
N ALA A 199 -8.73 -17.34 1.83
CA ALA A 199 -9.24 -17.09 3.18
C ALA A 199 -9.58 -15.62 3.39
N LYS A 200 -8.85 -14.66 2.83
CA LYS A 200 -9.12 -13.22 2.89
C LYS A 200 -10.37 -12.85 2.10
N ARG A 201 -10.57 -13.45 0.91
CA ARG A 201 -11.85 -13.32 0.18
C ARG A 201 -13.01 -13.99 0.92
N ARG A 202 -12.76 -15.09 1.64
CA ARG A 202 -13.74 -15.71 2.56
C ARG A 202 -13.97 -14.88 3.82
N GLU A 203 -12.95 -14.22 4.39
CA GLU A 203 -12.98 -13.41 5.61
C GLU A 203 -13.68 -12.07 5.38
N GLU A 204 -13.53 -11.47 4.20
CA GLU A 204 -14.27 -10.26 3.78
C GLU A 204 -15.79 -10.51 3.74
N HIS A 205 -16.23 -11.77 3.61
CA HIS A 205 -17.64 -12.15 3.54
C HIS A 205 -18.09 -13.03 4.72
N ASN A 206 -17.17 -13.53 5.56
CA ASN A 206 -17.47 -14.43 6.67
C ASN A 206 -16.45 -14.20 7.82
N PRO A 207 -16.78 -13.37 8.82
CA PRO A 207 -15.86 -13.02 9.90
C PRO A 207 -15.46 -14.27 10.68
N THR A 208 -14.16 -14.58 10.73
CA THR A 208 -13.63 -15.78 11.41
C THR A 208 -13.46 -15.59 12.93
N GLY A 209 -14.00 -14.51 13.49
CA GLY A 209 -13.97 -14.20 14.93
C GLY A 209 -15.34 -13.76 15.45
N PRO A 210 -15.56 -13.75 16.78
CA PRO A 210 -16.83 -13.35 17.37
C PRO A 210 -17.25 -11.95 16.90
N VAL A 211 -18.43 -11.85 16.29
CA VAL A 211 -18.91 -10.59 15.72
C VAL A 211 -19.46 -9.70 16.82
N VAL A 212 -18.99 -8.46 16.89
CA VAL A 212 -19.61 -7.41 17.67
C VAL A 212 -20.29 -6.46 16.71
N ALA A 213 -21.61 -6.35 16.83
CA ALA A 213 -22.42 -5.52 15.95
C ALA A 213 -22.42 -4.06 16.44
N PHE A 214 -22.36 -3.11 15.51
CA PHE A 214 -22.41 -1.69 15.81
C PHE A 214 -23.30 -0.96 14.81
N SER A 215 -24.17 -0.09 15.31
CA SER A 215 -24.91 0.85 14.48
C SER A 215 -25.22 2.13 15.25
N GLY A 216 -25.13 3.27 14.59
CA GLY A 216 -25.59 4.51 15.19
C GLY A 216 -26.01 5.58 14.19
N GLY A 217 -26.58 6.68 14.71
CA GLY A 217 -27.01 7.82 13.92
C GLY A 217 -25.85 8.60 13.28
N GLN A 218 -26.19 9.47 12.32
CA GLN A 218 -25.22 10.33 11.63
C GLN A 218 -24.66 11.47 12.49
N VAL A 219 -25.31 11.76 13.62
CA VAL A 219 -24.90 12.80 14.57
C VAL A 219 -24.44 12.12 15.84
N TRP A 220 -23.17 12.28 16.17
CA TRP A 220 -22.57 11.80 17.41
C TRP A 220 -21.30 12.60 17.68
N HIS A 221 -21.18 13.21 18.86
CA HIS A 221 -20.04 14.08 19.21
C HIS A 221 -19.19 13.52 20.35
N ASP A 222 -19.77 12.78 21.30
CA ASP A 222 -19.03 12.15 22.40
C ASP A 222 -18.42 10.82 21.93
N HIS A 223 -17.25 10.91 21.29
CA HIS A 223 -16.53 9.73 20.82
C HIS A 223 -15.94 8.91 21.98
N GLU A 224 -15.61 9.54 23.10
CA GLU A 224 -14.96 8.88 24.24
C GLU A 224 -15.87 7.82 24.85
N GLN A 225 -17.16 8.14 25.04
CA GLN A 225 -18.14 7.17 25.56
C GLN A 225 -18.21 5.88 24.72
N LEU A 226 -18.12 6.01 23.38
CA LEU A 226 -18.11 4.85 22.47
C LEU A 226 -16.78 4.10 22.51
N PHE A 227 -15.66 4.82 22.57
CA PHE A 227 -14.33 4.24 22.68
C PHE A 227 -14.20 3.42 23.97
N ASP A 228 -14.65 3.97 25.11
CA ASP A 228 -14.60 3.30 26.40
C ASP A 228 -15.37 1.98 26.38
N ARG A 229 -16.58 1.98 25.80
CA ARG A 229 -17.38 0.76 25.70
C ARG A 229 -16.74 -0.26 24.77
N LEU A 230 -16.26 0.17 23.60
CA LEU A 230 -15.61 -0.72 22.65
C LEU A 230 -14.30 -1.30 23.21
N ASP A 231 -13.52 -0.51 23.95
CA ASP A 231 -12.31 -0.97 24.66
C ASP A 231 -12.66 -2.00 25.74
N GLN A 232 -13.76 -1.82 26.50
CA GLN A 232 -14.23 -2.82 27.45
C GLN A 232 -14.64 -4.14 26.78
N ILE A 233 -15.33 -4.09 25.64
CA ILE A 233 -15.70 -5.29 24.87
C ILE A 233 -14.45 -5.97 24.33
N LYS A 234 -13.51 -5.20 23.74
CA LYS A 234 -12.25 -5.71 23.20
C LYS A 234 -11.39 -6.42 24.25
N ARG A 235 -11.36 -5.92 25.50
CA ARG A 235 -10.67 -6.58 26.61
C ARG A 235 -11.27 -7.96 26.92
N ARG A 236 -12.60 -8.10 26.85
CA ARG A 236 -13.30 -9.39 27.07
C ARG A 236 -13.24 -10.31 25.86
N ILE A 237 -13.24 -9.75 24.66
CA ILE A 237 -13.27 -10.47 23.38
C ILE A 237 -12.12 -9.99 22.49
N PRO A 238 -10.86 -10.34 22.79
CA PRO A 238 -9.71 -9.82 22.03
C PRO A 238 -9.75 -10.18 20.54
N ALA A 239 -10.32 -11.34 20.19
CA ALA A 239 -10.45 -11.82 18.82
C ALA A 239 -11.68 -11.25 18.06
N MET A 240 -12.40 -10.28 18.63
CA MET A 240 -13.63 -9.75 18.04
C MET A 240 -13.41 -9.14 16.64
N VAL A 241 -14.44 -9.25 15.81
CA VAL A 241 -14.60 -8.50 14.56
C VAL A 241 -15.73 -7.50 14.75
N LEU A 242 -15.44 -6.22 14.56
CA LEU A 242 -16.45 -5.17 14.63
C LEU A 242 -17.21 -5.10 13.30
N MET A 243 -18.52 -5.31 13.31
CA MET A 243 -19.37 -5.21 12.13
C MET A 243 -20.27 -3.97 12.24
N THR A 244 -20.10 -3.01 11.34
CA THR A 244 -20.84 -1.73 11.35
C THR A 244 -21.86 -1.64 10.22
N THR A 245 -22.83 -0.74 10.37
CA THR A 245 -23.75 -0.36 9.29
C THR A 245 -23.12 0.50 8.19
N GLY A 246 -21.83 0.85 8.33
CA GLY A 246 -21.01 1.44 7.28
C GLY A 246 -21.29 2.92 6.98
N MET A 247 -21.94 3.66 7.88
CA MET A 247 -22.16 5.10 7.64
C MET A 247 -20.84 5.88 7.70
N ASN A 248 -20.65 6.82 6.76
CA ASN A 248 -19.41 7.63 6.67
C ASN A 248 -19.33 8.77 7.71
N LYS A 249 -20.35 8.96 8.54
CA LYS A 249 -20.47 10.05 9.52
C LYS A 249 -21.14 9.56 10.81
N GLY A 250 -20.97 10.31 11.89
CA GLY A 250 -21.59 10.03 13.18
C GLY A 250 -20.98 8.83 13.89
N ALA A 251 -21.82 8.09 14.62
CA ALA A 251 -21.38 7.02 15.50
C ALA A 251 -20.63 5.88 14.77
N ASP A 252 -21.06 5.51 13.56
CA ASP A 252 -20.37 4.49 12.75
C ASP A 252 -18.96 4.93 12.33
N ALA A 253 -18.77 6.21 12.04
CA ALA A 253 -17.45 6.77 11.72
C ALA A 253 -16.54 6.78 12.95
N VAL A 254 -17.09 7.10 14.13
CA VAL A 254 -16.39 7.00 15.41
C VAL A 254 -15.95 5.54 15.68
N ALA A 255 -16.85 4.58 15.49
CA ALA A 255 -16.55 3.16 15.65
C ALA A 255 -15.49 2.66 14.66
N ALA A 256 -15.51 3.16 13.41
CA ALA A 256 -14.48 2.88 12.43
C ALA A 256 -13.11 3.46 12.83
N ALA A 257 -13.08 4.69 13.35
CA ALA A 257 -11.87 5.32 13.86
C ALA A 257 -11.30 4.56 15.08
N TRP A 258 -12.17 4.14 16.01
CA TRP A 258 -11.79 3.29 17.13
C TRP A 258 -11.13 1.98 16.65
N ALA A 259 -11.79 1.26 15.74
CA ALA A 259 -11.28 -0.01 15.22
C ALA A 259 -9.92 0.15 14.55
N SER A 260 -9.74 1.23 13.78
CA SER A 260 -8.45 1.59 13.17
C SER A 260 -7.37 1.84 14.23
N SER A 261 -7.69 2.63 15.27
CA SER A 261 -6.74 2.98 16.35
C SER A 261 -6.31 1.80 17.23
N ARG A 262 -7.12 0.73 17.30
CA ARG A 262 -6.86 -0.47 18.11
C ARG A 262 -6.45 -1.69 17.29
N GLY A 263 -6.30 -1.54 15.97
CA GLY A 263 -6.02 -2.67 15.08
C GLY A 263 -7.11 -3.75 15.08
N THR A 264 -8.35 -3.41 15.42
CA THR A 264 -9.49 -4.33 15.44
C THR A 264 -10.04 -4.50 14.02
N LYS A 265 -10.28 -5.75 13.59
CA LYS A 265 -10.88 -6.07 12.29
C LYS A 265 -12.26 -5.39 12.19
N LEU A 266 -12.49 -4.63 11.11
CA LEU A 266 -13.72 -3.90 10.84
C LEU A 266 -14.36 -4.43 9.55
N VAL A 267 -15.61 -4.86 9.64
CA VAL A 267 -16.47 -5.19 8.48
C VAL A 267 -17.53 -4.10 8.36
N ARG A 268 -17.63 -3.48 7.18
CA ARG A 268 -18.66 -2.48 6.88
C ARG A 268 -19.70 -3.10 6.00
N MET A 269 -20.95 -3.13 6.45
CA MET A 269 -22.05 -3.69 5.67
C MET A 269 -22.67 -2.62 4.80
N ASP A 270 -22.38 -2.68 3.50
CA ASP A 270 -22.89 -1.72 2.54
C ASP A 270 -24.40 -1.86 2.28
N LEU A 271 -25.00 -0.75 1.88
CA LEU A 271 -26.40 -0.69 1.51
C LEU A 271 -26.60 -1.21 0.08
N GLU A 272 -27.38 -2.28 -0.08
CA GLU A 272 -27.76 -2.76 -1.41
C GLU A 272 -28.85 -1.88 -2.02
N ARG A 273 -28.43 -0.88 -2.79
CA ARG A 273 -29.31 0.14 -3.40
C ARG A 273 -30.46 -0.43 -4.23
N ARG A 274 -30.30 -1.64 -4.78
CA ARG A 274 -31.34 -2.37 -5.54
C ARG A 274 -32.65 -2.60 -4.76
N PHE A 275 -32.59 -2.63 -3.41
CA PHE A 275 -33.77 -2.85 -2.57
C PHE A 275 -34.44 -1.57 -2.07
N GLY A 276 -34.01 -0.40 -2.56
CA GLY A 276 -34.64 0.89 -2.28
C GLY A 276 -34.79 1.17 -0.78
N HIS A 277 -35.98 1.65 -0.36
CA HIS A 277 -36.27 2.01 1.03
C HIS A 277 -36.11 0.86 2.04
N LYS A 278 -36.19 -0.41 1.59
CA LYS A 278 -36.04 -1.59 2.48
C LYS A 278 -34.58 -1.98 2.70
N ALA A 279 -33.65 -1.44 1.91
CA ALA A 279 -32.25 -1.88 1.90
C ALA A 279 -31.57 -1.78 3.29
N ALA A 280 -31.90 -0.75 4.07
CA ALA A 280 -31.33 -0.55 5.40
C ALA A 280 -31.80 -1.60 6.40
N PHE A 281 -33.08 -1.97 6.32
CA PHE A 281 -33.69 -3.00 7.15
C PHE A 281 -33.17 -4.40 6.78
N LEU A 282 -33.04 -4.70 5.48
CA LEU A 282 -32.48 -5.97 5.01
C LEU A 282 -31.00 -6.13 5.40
N ARG A 283 -30.22 -5.04 5.37
CA ARG A 283 -28.85 -5.03 5.89
C ARG A 283 -28.82 -5.37 7.39
N ASN A 284 -29.74 -4.82 8.18
CA ASN A 284 -29.85 -5.15 9.61
C ASN A 284 -30.13 -6.65 9.82
N ASP A 285 -31.01 -7.25 8.99
CA ASP A 285 -31.29 -8.70 9.03
C ASP A 285 -30.03 -9.53 8.75
N ARG A 286 -29.22 -9.09 7.79
CA ARG A 286 -27.96 -9.76 7.47
C ARG A 286 -26.95 -9.66 8.59
N ILE A 287 -26.76 -8.47 9.18
CA ILE A 287 -25.88 -8.32 10.34
C ILE A 287 -26.34 -9.23 11.49
N ALA A 288 -27.64 -9.31 11.76
CA ALA A 288 -28.18 -10.23 12.76
C ALA A 288 -27.93 -11.71 12.42
N SER A 289 -27.95 -12.08 11.13
CA SER A 289 -27.69 -13.46 10.68
C SER A 289 -26.28 -13.96 10.99
N PHE A 290 -25.31 -13.06 11.17
CA PHE A 290 -23.95 -13.39 11.63
C PHE A 290 -23.85 -13.73 13.12
N ARG A 291 -24.99 -13.75 13.84
CA ARG A 291 -25.10 -14.06 15.27
C ARG A 291 -24.07 -13.32 16.12
N PRO A 292 -24.14 -11.97 16.17
CA PRO A 292 -23.22 -11.19 16.98
C PRO A 292 -23.26 -11.65 18.45
N VAL A 293 -22.09 -11.72 19.07
CA VAL A 293 -21.97 -12.09 20.49
C VAL A 293 -22.28 -10.94 21.42
N GLU A 294 -22.21 -9.70 20.91
CA GLU A 294 -22.55 -8.48 21.61
C GLU A 294 -22.84 -7.37 20.59
N ALA A 295 -23.61 -6.36 21.00
CA ALA A 295 -23.92 -5.24 20.13
C ALA A 295 -23.96 -3.89 20.85
N ILE A 296 -23.57 -2.85 20.12
CA ILE A 296 -23.74 -1.46 20.52
C ILE A 296 -24.67 -0.78 19.53
N VAL A 297 -25.72 -0.13 20.04
CA VAL A 297 -26.65 0.65 19.22
C VAL A 297 -26.78 2.05 19.77
N CYS A 298 -26.32 3.02 19.00
CA CYS A 298 -26.47 4.42 19.32
C CYS A 298 -27.78 4.94 18.72
N GLU A 299 -28.42 5.86 19.43
CA GLU A 299 -29.66 6.50 18.99
C GLU A 299 -29.50 7.13 17.60
N GLY A 300 -30.56 7.02 16.81
CA GLY A 300 -30.58 7.41 15.41
C GLY A 300 -32.01 7.42 14.87
N SER A 301 -32.16 6.98 13.62
CA SER A 301 -33.46 6.88 12.96
C SER A 301 -34.19 5.57 13.30
N GLY A 302 -35.36 5.36 12.68
CA GLY A 302 -36.08 4.07 12.75
C GLY A 302 -35.25 2.86 12.30
N VAL A 303 -34.18 3.06 11.53
CA VAL A 303 -33.23 1.99 11.15
C VAL A 303 -32.45 1.46 12.36
N GLN A 304 -32.02 2.33 13.28
CA GLN A 304 -31.32 1.94 14.50
C GLN A 304 -32.28 1.29 15.49
N SER A 305 -33.52 1.78 15.59
CA SER A 305 -34.58 1.15 16.39
C SER A 305 -34.91 -0.27 15.90
N ASP A 306 -34.99 -0.47 14.59
CA ASP A 306 -35.14 -1.79 13.98
C ASP A 306 -33.96 -2.71 14.30
N PHE A 307 -32.74 -2.20 14.17
CA PHE A 307 -31.52 -2.95 14.45
C PHE A 307 -31.46 -3.44 15.90
N ALA A 308 -31.72 -2.56 16.87
CA ALA A 308 -31.81 -2.91 18.29
C ALA A 308 -32.88 -3.98 18.56
N ARG A 309 -34.06 -3.86 17.93
CA ARG A 309 -35.14 -4.83 18.06
C ARG A 309 -34.74 -6.21 17.53
N LYS A 310 -34.08 -6.27 16.36
CA LYS A 310 -33.63 -7.54 15.76
C LYS A 310 -32.58 -8.25 16.62
N LEU A 311 -31.61 -7.50 17.15
CA LEU A 311 -30.57 -8.05 18.03
C LEU A 311 -31.14 -8.53 19.37
N ARG A 312 -32.09 -7.77 19.94
CA ARG A 312 -32.82 -8.18 21.16
C ARG A 312 -33.59 -9.47 20.93
N ASN A 313 -34.31 -9.59 19.81
CA ASN A 313 -35.04 -10.81 19.45
C ASN A 313 -34.11 -12.00 19.22
N ALA A 314 -32.89 -11.76 18.73
CA ALA A 314 -31.85 -12.77 18.57
C ALA A 314 -31.10 -13.12 19.87
N GLY A 315 -31.48 -12.53 21.02
CA GLY A 315 -30.85 -12.79 22.32
C GLY A 315 -29.45 -12.22 22.48
N VAL A 316 -29.05 -11.26 21.63
CA VAL A 316 -27.72 -10.65 21.68
C VAL A 316 -27.64 -9.63 22.83
N PRO A 317 -26.62 -9.70 23.71
CA PRO A 317 -26.35 -8.66 24.70
C PRO A 317 -26.19 -7.28 24.04
N LEU A 318 -27.01 -6.31 24.45
CA LEU A 318 -27.18 -5.02 23.77
C LEU A 318 -26.86 -3.84 24.69
N HIS A 319 -25.93 -2.98 24.25
CA HIS A 319 -25.66 -1.68 24.87
C HIS A 319 -26.31 -0.58 24.04
N VAL A 320 -27.25 0.15 24.63
CA VAL A 320 -27.95 1.24 23.96
C VAL A 320 -27.44 2.58 24.50
N PHE A 321 -26.99 3.46 23.61
CA PHE A 321 -26.56 4.81 23.94
C PHE A 321 -27.53 5.84 23.36
N ARG A 322 -27.99 6.78 24.18
CA ARG A 322 -28.89 7.84 23.74
C ARG A 322 -28.11 9.12 23.44
N LEU A 323 -28.64 9.94 22.54
CA LEU A 323 -28.05 11.24 22.23
C LEU A 323 -27.99 12.14 23.46
N ALA A 324 -28.99 12.04 24.35
CA ALA A 324 -29.07 12.80 25.60
C ALA A 324 -28.03 12.40 26.66
N ASP A 325 -27.43 11.21 26.54
CA ASP A 325 -26.45 10.69 27.49
C ASP A 325 -25.01 11.06 27.10
N GLN A 326 -24.83 11.82 26.02
CA GLN A 326 -23.53 12.32 25.60
C GLN A 326 -23.08 13.47 26.50
N ARG A 327 -21.79 13.50 26.84
CA ARG A 327 -21.23 14.59 27.63
C ARG A 327 -21.45 15.95 26.95
N PRO A 328 -21.68 17.02 27.72
CA PRO A 328 -21.79 18.37 27.15
C PRO A 328 -20.55 18.73 26.33
N MET A 329 -20.74 19.30 25.14
CA MET A 329 -19.64 19.88 24.37
C MET A 329 -19.01 21.00 25.20
N THR A 330 -17.78 20.79 25.67
CA THR A 330 -17.00 21.87 26.26
C THR A 330 -16.52 22.76 25.12
N PRO A 331 -16.84 24.06 25.08
CA PRO A 331 -16.40 24.93 24.00
C PRO A 331 -14.87 25.03 24.01
N THR A 332 -14.24 24.56 22.93
CA THR A 332 -12.78 24.68 22.74
C THR A 332 -12.42 26.16 22.65
N THR A 333 -11.79 26.71 23.69
CA THR A 333 -11.21 28.06 23.65
C THR A 333 -10.10 28.07 22.60
N THR A 334 -10.44 28.49 21.39
CA THR A 334 -9.46 28.64 20.30
C THR A 334 -8.70 29.92 20.57
N THR A 335 -7.54 29.82 21.21
CA THR A 335 -6.60 30.93 21.32
C THR A 335 -6.03 31.21 19.92
N ARG A 336 -6.69 32.10 19.16
CA ARG A 336 -6.05 32.75 18.01
C ARG A 336 -4.87 33.55 18.56
N ARG A 337 -3.64 33.07 18.35
CA ARG A 337 -2.45 33.88 18.53
C ARG A 337 -2.53 35.05 17.53
N ALA A 338 -2.47 36.25 18.07
CA ALA A 338 -2.50 37.52 17.35
C ALA A 338 -1.20 37.76 16.59
#